data_AF-A0A955WV70-F1
#
_entry.id   AF-A0A955WV70-F1
#
_cell.length_a   1.000
_cell.length_b   1.000
_cell.length_c   1.000
_cell.angle_alpha   90.00
_cell.angle_beta   90.00
_cell.angle_gamma   90.00
#
_symmetry.space_group_name_H-M   'P 1'
#
loop_
_entity.id
_entity.type
_entity.pdbx_description
1 polymer ?
#
loop_
_entity_poly.entity_id
_entity_poly.type
_entity_poly.pdbx_seq_one_letter_code
_entity_poly.pdbx_strand_id
1 'polypeptide(L)'
;MSELPLSQEANWGPPGAWVAAHGLPPGGALLDAGGPTRAPARYAALCLDPEAIWVHPEPTGAPFAALEAFAAAARGVGWAGVPGPRPLVICALSYDLGRTVERLPGEALADSPLPAAWAARYRAAYVWDRQSGRGRIVAQDSPAAQALADRL
;
A
#
# COMPACT_ATOMS: atom_id res chain seq x y z
N MET A 1 -11.17 -26.55 -9.58
CA MET A 1 -10.80 -25.58 -8.54
C MET A 1 -11.60 -24.32 -8.83
N SER A 2 -12.50 -23.91 -7.94
CA SER A 2 -13.34 -22.71 -8.15
C SER A 2 -12.47 -21.46 -8.01
N GLU A 3 -12.42 -20.59 -9.01
CA GLU A 3 -11.69 -19.33 -8.93
C GLU A 3 -12.35 -18.42 -7.90
N LEU A 4 -11.55 -17.79 -7.03
CA LEU A 4 -12.06 -16.79 -6.10
C LEU A 4 -12.47 -15.52 -6.87
N PRO A 5 -13.60 -14.89 -6.51
CA PRO A 5 -14.00 -13.62 -7.13
C PRO A 5 -12.98 -12.52 -6.78
N LEU A 6 -12.74 -11.59 -7.72
CA LEU A 6 -11.85 -10.42 -7.56
C LEU A 6 -12.22 -9.51 -6.38
N SER A 7 -13.43 -9.69 -5.85
CA SER A 7 -13.81 -9.24 -4.51
C SER A 7 -14.51 -10.35 -3.73
N GLN A 8 -13.91 -10.79 -2.64
CA GLN A 8 -14.54 -11.66 -1.65
C GLN A 8 -14.75 -10.90 -0.35
N GLU A 9 -15.97 -10.92 0.18
CA GLU A 9 -16.20 -10.51 1.56
C GLU A 9 -15.59 -11.55 2.48
N ALA A 10 -14.74 -11.09 3.38
CA ALA A 10 -14.13 -11.97 4.35
C ALA A 10 -13.76 -11.15 5.58
N ASN A 11 -14.13 -11.68 6.74
CA ASN A 11 -14.20 -10.94 7.99
C ASN A 11 -13.11 -11.42 8.95
N TRP A 12 -11.85 -11.20 8.56
CA TRP A 12 -10.68 -11.39 9.43
C TRP A 12 -10.52 -10.28 10.49
N GLY A 13 -11.51 -9.39 10.57
CA GLY A 13 -11.50 -8.26 11.49
C GLY A 13 -10.62 -7.09 11.01
N PRO A 14 -10.35 -6.12 11.89
CA PRO A 14 -9.59 -4.93 11.55
C PRO A 14 -8.11 -5.23 11.24
N PRO A 15 -7.56 -4.69 10.14
CA PRO A 15 -6.16 -4.92 9.74
C PRO A 15 -5.12 -4.58 10.82
N GLY A 16 -5.35 -3.53 11.60
CA GLY A 16 -4.45 -3.15 12.69
C GLY A 16 -4.36 -4.22 13.79
N ALA A 17 -5.46 -4.94 14.07
CA ALA A 17 -5.44 -6.04 15.03
C ALA A 17 -4.65 -7.24 14.47
N TRP A 18 -4.79 -7.53 13.18
CA TRP A 18 -4.01 -8.56 12.51
C TRP A 18 -2.51 -8.24 12.57
N VAL A 19 -2.12 -7.00 12.24
CA VAL A 19 -0.71 -6.55 12.30
C VAL A 19 -0.16 -6.59 13.72
N ALA A 20 -0.96 -6.24 14.73
CA ALA A 20 -0.53 -6.35 16.12
C ALA A 20 -0.23 -7.80 16.55
N ALA A 21 -0.96 -8.77 16.00
CA ALA A 21 -0.79 -10.19 16.30
C ALA A 21 0.35 -10.86 15.51
N HIS A 22 0.59 -10.46 14.25
CA HIS A 22 1.50 -11.16 13.34
C HIS A 22 2.73 -10.35 12.91
N GLY A 23 2.72 -9.03 13.13
CA GLY A 23 3.68 -8.10 12.55
C GLY A 23 3.43 -7.83 11.07
N LEU A 24 4.14 -6.84 10.51
CA LEU A 24 4.20 -6.63 9.06
C LEU A 24 5.40 -7.37 8.48
N PRO A 25 5.23 -8.18 7.41
CA PRO A 25 6.35 -8.78 6.71
C PRO A 25 7.17 -7.70 5.99
N PRO A 26 8.44 -7.97 5.60
CA PRO A 26 9.23 -7.06 4.78
C PRO A 26 8.49 -6.63 3.51
N GLY A 27 8.36 -5.33 3.31
CA GLY A 27 7.61 -4.74 2.19
C GLY A 27 6.08 -4.87 2.31
N GLY A 28 5.56 -5.41 3.40
CA GLY A 28 4.16 -5.27 3.78
C GLY A 28 3.83 -3.85 4.24
N ALA A 29 2.59 -3.44 4.06
CA ALA A 29 2.14 -2.11 4.41
C ALA A 29 0.72 -2.12 4.99
N LEU A 30 0.54 -1.31 6.03
CA LEU A 30 -0.76 -0.98 6.62
C LEU A 30 -1.04 0.50 6.36
N LEU A 31 -2.11 0.78 5.62
CA LEU A 31 -2.69 2.11 5.53
C LEU A 31 -3.85 2.20 6.50
N ASP A 32 -3.57 2.78 7.66
CA ASP A 32 -4.58 3.08 8.66
C ASP A 32 -4.57 4.59 8.93
N ALA A 33 -5.55 5.29 8.38
CA ALA A 33 -5.69 6.72 8.61
C ALA A 33 -6.00 7.07 10.08
N GLY A 34 -6.25 6.06 10.93
CA GLY A 34 -6.65 6.28 12.31
C GLY A 34 -7.85 7.22 12.38
N GLY A 35 -8.01 7.87 13.52
CA GLY A 35 -8.99 8.93 13.69
C GLY A 35 -9.38 9.07 15.16
N PRO A 36 -9.95 10.22 15.55
CA PRO A 36 -10.56 10.34 16.87
C PRO A 36 -11.58 9.20 17.02
N THR A 37 -11.66 8.59 18.20
CA THR A 37 -12.59 7.47 18.48
C THR A 37 -14.04 7.75 18.08
N ARG A 38 -14.41 9.04 18.01
CA ARG A 38 -15.75 9.54 17.62
C ARG A 38 -15.99 9.67 16.11
N ALA A 39 -14.94 9.65 15.28
CA ALA A 39 -15.03 9.76 13.83
C ALA A 39 -13.82 9.08 13.15
N PRO A 40 -13.69 7.74 13.25
CA PRO A 40 -12.59 7.02 12.63
C PRO A 40 -12.67 7.13 11.10
N ALA A 41 -11.52 7.22 10.44
CA ALA A 41 -11.47 7.14 8.99
C ALA A 41 -12.10 5.82 8.51
N ARG A 42 -12.96 5.91 7.50
CA ARG A 42 -13.83 4.79 7.08
C ARG A 42 -13.06 3.52 6.72
N TYR A 43 -11.89 3.67 6.08
CA TYR A 43 -11.15 2.53 5.54
C TYR A 43 -9.81 2.33 6.23
N ALA A 44 -9.42 1.07 6.39
CA ALA A 44 -8.03 0.65 6.52
C ALA A 44 -7.71 -0.37 5.43
N ALA A 45 -6.45 -0.45 5.03
CA ALA A 45 -6.00 -1.41 4.05
C ALA A 45 -4.69 -2.08 4.46
N LEU A 46 -4.57 -3.37 4.19
CA LEU A 46 -3.38 -4.18 4.46
C LEU A 46 -2.91 -4.87 3.18
N CYS A 47 -1.64 -4.72 2.88
CA CYS A 47 -0.95 -5.39 1.78
C CYS A 47 0.24 -6.17 2.36
N LEU A 48 0.35 -7.46 2.02
CA LEU A 48 1.34 -8.35 2.65
C LEU A 48 2.43 -8.83 1.68
N ASP A 49 2.15 -8.91 0.39
CA ASP A 49 3.04 -9.45 -0.64
C ASP A 49 3.27 -8.45 -1.76
N PRO A 50 4.37 -7.68 -1.71
CA PRO A 50 4.73 -6.82 -2.82
C PRO A 50 5.13 -7.67 -4.03
N GLU A 51 4.54 -7.38 -5.18
CA GLU A 51 4.95 -7.91 -6.47
C GLU A 51 6.31 -7.36 -6.90
N ALA A 52 6.56 -6.09 -6.58
CA ALA A 52 7.81 -5.41 -6.85
C ALA A 52 8.06 -4.33 -5.80
N ILE A 53 9.34 -4.06 -5.54
CA ILE A 53 9.80 -2.96 -4.70
C ILE A 53 10.75 -2.09 -5.52
N TRP A 54 10.55 -0.78 -5.42
CA TRP A 54 11.43 0.23 -5.99
C TRP A 54 12.02 1.07 -4.86
N VAL A 55 13.33 1.31 -4.93
CA VAL A 55 14.07 2.11 -3.95
C VAL A 55 14.86 3.17 -4.70
N HIS A 56 14.68 4.43 -4.31
CA HIS A 56 15.44 5.57 -4.80
C HIS A 56 16.30 6.12 -3.67
N PRO A 57 17.62 5.87 -3.68
CA PRO A 57 18.46 6.13 -2.52
C PRO A 57 18.62 7.63 -2.25
N GLU A 58 18.86 8.43 -3.29
CA GLU A 58 19.30 9.82 -3.16
C GLU A 58 18.29 10.79 -3.77
N PRO A 59 18.10 12.01 -3.23
CA PRO A 59 17.15 13.00 -3.76
C PRO A 59 17.71 13.72 -5.00
N THR A 60 18.06 12.96 -6.03
CA THR A 60 18.64 13.46 -7.29
C THR A 60 17.93 12.87 -8.51
N GLY A 61 18.17 13.47 -9.68
CA GLY A 61 17.60 13.01 -10.95
C GLY A 61 16.09 13.29 -11.07
N ALA A 62 15.37 12.36 -11.71
CA ALA A 62 13.93 12.48 -11.99
C ALA A 62 13.12 11.39 -11.25
N PRO A 63 13.07 11.41 -9.90
CA PRO A 63 12.45 10.33 -9.11
C PRO A 63 10.95 10.17 -9.38
N PHE A 64 10.23 11.26 -9.63
CA PHE A 64 8.79 11.20 -9.89
C PHE A 64 8.46 10.53 -11.24
N ALA A 65 9.29 10.74 -12.27
CA ALA A 65 9.15 10.03 -13.55
C ALA A 65 9.43 8.53 -13.40
N ALA A 66 10.45 8.16 -12.61
CA ALA A 66 10.75 6.77 -12.31
C ALA A 66 9.63 6.11 -11.48
N LEU A 67 9.09 6.81 -10.48
CA LEU A 67 7.95 6.35 -9.68
C LEU A 67 6.68 6.19 -10.53
N GLU A 68 6.42 7.11 -11.46
CA GLU A 68 5.30 6.99 -12.40
C GLU A 68 5.44 5.76 -13.29
N ALA A 69 6.63 5.51 -13.85
CA ALA A 69 6.89 4.31 -14.64
C ALA A 69 6.72 3.02 -13.82
N PHE A 70 7.21 3.01 -12.58
CA PHE A 70 7.01 1.90 -11.65
C PHE A 70 5.53 1.64 -11.36
N ALA A 71 4.76 2.71 -11.13
CA ALA A 71 3.34 2.64 -10.82
C ALA A 71 2.47 2.29 -12.03
N ALA A 72 2.88 2.65 -13.25
CA ALA A 72 2.14 2.36 -14.48
C ALA A 72 1.93 0.85 -14.67
N ALA A 73 2.89 0.02 -14.27
CA ALA A 73 2.78 -1.43 -14.33
C ALA A 73 1.74 -2.01 -13.35
N ALA A 74 1.24 -1.23 -12.38
CA ALA A 74 0.13 -1.62 -11.52
C ALA A 74 -1.25 -1.41 -12.17
N ARG A 75 -1.33 -0.69 -13.29
CA ARG A 75 -2.60 -0.22 -13.90
C ARG A 75 -3.31 -1.28 -14.77
N GLY A 76 -3.03 -2.57 -14.56
CA GLY A 76 -3.67 -3.70 -15.24
C GLY A 76 -5.10 -3.98 -14.77
N VAL A 77 -5.94 -4.38 -15.72
CA VAL A 77 -7.40 -4.62 -15.68
C VAL A 77 -7.90 -5.48 -14.49
N GLY A 78 -9.09 -5.19 -13.96
CA GLY A 78 -9.77 -6.07 -13.00
C GLY A 78 -10.62 -5.43 -11.88
N TRP A 79 -10.89 -4.12 -11.92
CA TRP A 79 -11.36 -3.38 -10.72
C TRP A 79 -12.76 -2.74 -10.83
N ALA A 80 -13.44 -2.93 -11.96
CA ALA A 80 -14.75 -2.34 -12.19
C ALA A 80 -15.76 -2.89 -11.16
N GLY A 81 -16.42 -1.99 -10.42
CA GLY A 81 -17.49 -2.36 -9.49
C GLY A 81 -17.08 -2.61 -8.03
N VAL A 82 -15.79 -2.47 -7.65
CA VAL A 82 -15.36 -2.60 -6.25
C VAL A 82 -15.32 -1.23 -5.56
N PRO A 83 -16.19 -0.96 -4.55
CA PRO A 83 -16.18 0.29 -3.79
C PRO A 83 -14.96 0.37 -2.85
N GLY A 84 -14.45 1.58 -2.62
CA GLY A 84 -13.38 1.84 -1.66
C GLY A 84 -11.97 1.99 -2.26
N PRO A 85 -10.96 2.22 -1.40
CA PRO A 85 -9.57 2.43 -1.83
C PRO A 85 -8.95 1.18 -2.43
N ARG A 86 -7.99 1.38 -3.34
CA ARG A 86 -7.27 0.32 -4.06
C ARG A 86 -5.77 0.61 -4.03
N PRO A 87 -5.10 0.35 -2.89
CA PRO A 87 -3.69 0.70 -2.75
C PRO A 87 -2.81 -0.31 -3.48
N LEU A 88 -2.67 -0.13 -4.80
CA LEU A 88 -1.82 -0.97 -5.64
C LEU A 88 -0.37 -0.53 -5.63
N VAL A 89 -0.11 0.72 -5.28
CA VAL A 89 1.22 1.25 -5.03
C VAL A 89 1.18 2.02 -3.73
N ILE A 90 2.03 1.65 -2.79
CA ILE A 90 2.24 2.37 -1.53
C ILE A 90 3.67 2.90 -1.55
N CYS A 91 3.84 4.15 -1.15
CA CYS A 91 5.15 4.78 -1.14
C CYS A 91 5.43 5.48 0.20
N ALA A 92 6.71 5.57 0.51
CA ALA A 92 7.28 6.47 1.49
C ALA A 92 8.20 7.43 0.73
N LEU A 93 7.89 8.73 0.78
CA LEU A 93 8.67 9.77 0.13
C LEU A 93 9.33 10.59 1.23
N SER A 94 10.66 10.67 1.21
CA SER A 94 11.39 11.45 2.21
C SER A 94 11.16 12.93 1.99
N TYR A 95 11.36 13.71 3.04
CA TYR A 95 11.32 15.17 2.96
C TYR A 95 12.36 15.71 1.95
N ASP A 96 13.56 15.11 1.94
CA ASP A 96 14.65 15.55 1.05
C ASP A 96 14.35 15.33 -0.43
N LEU A 97 13.40 14.46 -0.78
CA LEU A 97 12.92 14.33 -2.17
C LEU A 97 12.42 15.67 -2.73
N GLY A 98 11.94 16.57 -1.86
CA GLY A 98 11.56 17.94 -2.22
C GLY A 98 12.67 18.75 -2.91
N ARG A 99 13.95 18.42 -2.65
CA ARG A 99 15.10 19.06 -3.32
C ARG A 99 15.15 18.81 -4.83
N THR A 100 14.40 17.82 -5.33
CA THR A 100 14.29 17.54 -6.78
C THR A 100 13.25 18.40 -7.48
N VAL A 101 12.34 19.04 -6.72
CA VAL A 101 11.30 19.94 -7.24
C VAL A 101 11.55 21.39 -6.90
N GLU A 102 12.28 21.66 -5.81
CA GLU A 102 12.60 23.00 -5.32
C GLU A 102 14.07 23.15 -4.98
N ARG A 103 14.60 24.37 -5.14
CA ARG A 103 15.95 24.72 -4.69
C ARG A 103 15.91 25.08 -3.21
N LEU A 104 16.31 24.13 -2.36
CA LEU A 104 16.37 24.30 -0.90
C LEU A 104 17.82 24.49 -0.42
N PRO A 105 18.06 25.24 0.67
CA PRO A 105 19.36 25.29 1.32
C PRO A 105 19.80 23.89 1.79
N GLY A 106 21.08 23.56 1.57
CA GLY A 106 21.63 22.22 1.83
C GLY A 106 22.36 22.07 3.17
N GLU A 107 22.04 22.88 4.17
CA GLU A 107 22.83 23.00 5.40
C GLU A 107 22.57 21.89 6.43
N ALA A 108 21.43 21.19 6.33
CA ALA A 108 21.12 20.07 7.21
C ALA A 108 22.01 18.85 6.90
N LEU A 109 22.61 18.27 7.94
CA LEU A 109 23.38 17.03 7.84
C LEU A 109 22.46 15.86 7.44
N ALA A 110 22.87 15.07 6.45
CA ALA A 110 22.21 13.83 6.08
C ALA A 110 22.64 12.70 7.03
N ASP A 111 21.97 12.59 8.18
CA ASP A 111 22.29 11.63 9.24
C ASP A 111 21.32 10.43 9.31
N SER A 112 20.29 10.41 8.44
CA SER A 112 19.35 9.30 8.31
C SER A 112 19.77 8.35 7.18
N PRO A 113 19.88 7.02 7.43
CA PRO A 113 20.20 6.04 6.40
C PRO A 113 18.99 5.66 5.52
N LEU A 114 17.91 6.43 5.56
CA LEU A 114 16.67 6.14 4.83
C LEU A 114 16.78 6.58 3.36
N PRO A 115 16.18 5.83 2.42
CA PRO A 115 16.17 6.22 1.02
C PRO A 115 15.32 7.48 0.81
N ALA A 116 15.67 8.25 -0.21
CA ALA A 116 14.88 9.40 -0.66
C ALA A 116 13.45 9.02 -1.07
N ALA A 117 13.26 7.84 -1.65
CA ALA A 117 11.93 7.25 -1.82
C ALA A 117 11.98 5.73 -1.78
N TRP A 118 10.86 5.16 -1.34
CA TRP A 118 10.58 3.73 -1.39
C TRP A 118 9.15 3.54 -1.90
N ALA A 119 8.92 2.56 -2.76
CA ALA A 119 7.58 2.18 -3.19
C ALA A 119 7.46 0.67 -3.35
N ALA A 120 6.31 0.14 -3.01
CA ALA A 120 5.93 -1.24 -3.27
C ALA A 120 4.67 -1.30 -4.12
N ARG A 121 4.67 -2.21 -5.08
CA ARG A 121 3.50 -2.54 -5.90
C ARG A 121 2.88 -3.83 -5.40
N TYR A 122 1.56 -3.87 -5.29
CA TYR A 122 0.80 -5.04 -4.83
C TYR A 122 -0.24 -5.46 -5.85
N ARG A 123 -0.46 -6.78 -5.91
CA ARG A 123 -1.53 -7.38 -6.73
C ARG A 123 -2.82 -7.62 -5.94
N ALA A 124 -2.78 -7.53 -4.61
CA ALA A 124 -3.95 -7.66 -3.75
C ALA A 124 -3.81 -6.82 -2.48
N ALA A 125 -4.95 -6.41 -1.93
CA ALA A 125 -5.06 -5.72 -0.64
C ALA A 125 -6.31 -6.21 0.10
N TYR A 126 -6.24 -6.26 1.43
CA TYR A 126 -7.40 -6.45 2.29
C TYR A 126 -7.87 -5.10 2.79
N VAL A 127 -9.11 -4.75 2.44
CA VAL A 127 -9.73 -3.46 2.76
C VAL A 127 -10.83 -3.67 3.79
N TRP A 128 -10.74 -2.94 4.89
CA TRP A 128 -11.71 -2.97 5.98
C TRP A 128 -12.55 -1.71 5.97
N ASP A 129 -13.87 -1.86 5.77
CA ASP A 129 -14.85 -0.79 5.95
C ASP A 129 -15.33 -0.77 7.40
N ARG A 130 -14.84 0.21 8.17
CA ARG A 130 -15.21 0.40 9.57
C ARG A 130 -16.67 0.77 9.76
N GLN A 131 -17.31 1.39 8.76
CA GLN A 131 -18.70 1.81 8.85
C GLN A 131 -19.64 0.60 8.78
N SER A 132 -19.34 -0.38 7.92
CA SER A 132 -20.13 -1.61 7.82
C SER A 132 -19.61 -2.75 8.69
N GLY A 133 -18.40 -2.64 9.24
CA GLY A 133 -17.73 -3.73 9.96
C GLY A 133 -17.42 -4.93 9.06
N ARG A 134 -17.06 -4.66 7.80
CA ARG A 134 -16.84 -5.70 6.77
C ARG A 134 -15.49 -5.55 6.11
N GLY A 135 -14.81 -6.68 5.97
CA GLY A 135 -13.57 -6.82 5.22
C GLY A 135 -13.78 -7.34 3.80
N ARG A 136 -12.89 -6.97 2.90
CA ARG A 136 -12.90 -7.43 1.52
C ARG A 136 -11.49 -7.55 0.97
N ILE A 137 -11.20 -8.65 0.28
CA ILE A 137 -10.01 -8.74 -0.57
C ILE A 137 -10.30 -8.07 -1.90
N VAL A 138 -9.34 -7.26 -2.35
CA VAL A 138 -9.36 -6.51 -3.60
C VAL A 138 -8.09 -6.92 -4.34
N ALA A 139 -8.20 -7.72 -5.40
CA ALA A 139 -7.06 -8.24 -6.17
C ALA A 139 -7.16 -8.02 -7.69
N GLN A 140 -6.00 -7.93 -8.37
CA GLN A 140 -5.89 -7.81 -9.84
C GLN A 140 -6.38 -9.08 -10.54
N ASP A 141 -6.20 -10.23 -9.89
CA ASP A 141 -6.57 -11.54 -10.39
C ASP A 141 -6.83 -12.53 -9.24
N SER A 142 -7.47 -13.65 -9.56
CA SER A 142 -7.85 -14.68 -8.59
C SER A 142 -6.66 -15.31 -7.85
N PRO A 143 -5.51 -15.60 -8.50
CA PRO A 143 -4.31 -16.06 -7.79
C PRO A 143 -3.82 -15.08 -6.72
N ALA A 144 -3.79 -13.79 -7.00
CA ALA A 144 -3.41 -12.78 -6.01
C ALA A 144 -4.43 -12.68 -4.87
N ALA A 145 -5.73 -12.83 -5.15
CA ALA A 145 -6.77 -12.89 -4.12
C ALA A 145 -6.55 -14.08 -3.18
N GLN A 146 -6.33 -15.27 -3.74
CA GLN A 146 -6.10 -16.49 -2.97
C GLN A 146 -4.82 -16.40 -2.13
N ALA A 147 -3.71 -15.93 -2.73
CA ALA A 147 -2.44 -15.79 -2.02
C ALA A 147 -2.57 -14.87 -0.80
N LEU A 148 -3.33 -13.77 -0.92
CA LEU A 148 -3.59 -12.90 0.22
C LEU A 148 -4.52 -13.56 1.25
N ALA A 149 -5.57 -14.25 0.81
CA ALA A 149 -6.49 -14.96 1.71
C ALA A 149 -5.78 -16.04 2.53
N ASP A 150 -4.84 -16.78 1.94
CA ASP A 150 -4.09 -17.83 2.62
C ASP A 150 -3.16 -17.30 3.73
N ARG A 151 -2.88 -15.99 3.71
CA ARG A 151 -2.03 -15.32 4.71
C ARG A 151 -2.80 -14.61 5.80
N LEU A 152 -4.11 -14.36 5.61
CA LEU A 152 -4.96 -13.63 6.55
C LEU A 152 -5.65 -14.58 7.54
#